data_AF-A0A258KMG2-F1
#
_entry.id   AF-A0A258KMG2-F1
#
_cell.length_a   1.000
_cell.length_b   1.000
_cell.length_c   1.000
_cell.angle_alpha   90.00
_cell.angle_beta   90.00
_cell.angle_gamma   90.00
#
_symmetry.space_group_name_H-M   'P 1'
#
loop_
_entity.id
_entity.type
_entity.pdbx_description
1 polymer ?
#
loop_
_entity_poly.entity_id
_entity_poly.type
_entity_poly.pdbx_seq_one_letter_code
_entity_poly.pdbx_strand_id
1 'polypeptide(L)'
;MDAPPHPRDVYGLEGLGAAEAAFLDALARGRLHHAWLLVGPEGVGKATLAYRMARRLLGARPDPSQGLLGAAPSDVVSRQVAARSHP
;
A
#
# COMPACT_ATOMS: atom_id res chain seq x y z
N MET A 1 13.13 -10.27 -21.56
CA MET A 1 12.60 -9.19 -20.72
C MET A 1 11.99 -9.87 -19.51
N ASP A 2 12.50 -9.59 -18.32
CA ASP A 2 11.92 -10.16 -17.09
C ASP A 2 10.49 -9.65 -16.89
N ALA A 3 9.66 -10.48 -16.24
CA ALA A 3 8.32 -10.08 -15.84
C ALA A 3 8.39 -8.86 -14.89
N PRO A 4 7.44 -7.91 -14.97
CA PRO A 4 7.40 -6.80 -14.02
C PRO A 4 7.27 -7.34 -12.59
N PRO A 5 7.81 -6.62 -11.60
CA PRO A 5 7.71 -7.01 -10.20
C PRO A 5 6.25 -7.15 -9.79
N HIS A 6 5.95 -8.15 -8.95
CA HIS A 6 4.60 -8.34 -8.44
C HIS A 6 4.19 -7.11 -7.58
N PRO A 7 2.91 -6.68 -7.58
CA PRO A 7 2.48 -5.48 -6.85
C PRO A 7 2.87 -5.43 -5.35
N ARG A 8 2.94 -6.59 -4.70
CA ARG A 8 3.39 -6.75 -3.29
C ARG A 8 4.89 -6.52 -3.07
N ASP A 9 5.68 -6.46 -4.12
CA ASP A 9 7.14 -6.24 -4.10
C ASP A 9 7.47 -4.81 -4.55
N VAL A 10 6.46 -4.05 -4.96
CA VAL A 10 6.58 -2.64 -5.34
C VAL A 10 6.29 -1.75 -4.11
N TYR A 11 7.20 -0.82 -3.86
CA TYR A 11 7.11 0.13 -2.75
C TYR A 11 6.81 1.55 -3.20
N GLY A 12 7.19 1.98 -4.40
CA GLY A 12 6.80 3.29 -4.94
C GLY A 12 5.48 3.23 -5.71
N LEU A 13 4.69 4.30 -5.66
CA LEU A 13 3.51 4.46 -6.51
C LEU A 13 3.22 5.95 -6.74
N GLU A 14 3.05 6.33 -7.99
CA GLU A 14 2.79 7.70 -8.41
C GLU A 14 1.35 7.85 -8.92
N GLY A 15 0.84 9.09 -9.00
CA GLY A 15 -0.46 9.40 -9.63
C GLY A 15 -1.72 9.05 -8.83
N LEU A 16 -1.60 8.37 -7.67
CA LEU A 16 -2.76 8.00 -6.82
C LEU A 16 -2.81 8.73 -5.47
N GLY A 17 -2.09 9.85 -5.32
CA GLY A 17 -1.96 10.57 -4.04
C GLY A 17 -3.28 10.96 -3.37
N ALA A 18 -4.34 11.27 -4.13
CA ALA A 18 -5.66 11.57 -3.57
C ALA A 18 -6.29 10.35 -2.86
N ALA A 19 -6.13 9.15 -3.44
CA ALA A 19 -6.61 7.91 -2.82
C ALA A 19 -5.77 7.53 -1.59
N GLU A 20 -4.45 7.76 -1.64
CA GLU A 20 -3.56 7.57 -0.49
C GLU A 20 -3.97 8.47 0.68
N ALA A 21 -4.25 9.74 0.41
CA ALA A 21 -4.66 10.72 1.40
C ALA A 21 -6.02 10.36 2.03
N ALA A 22 -7.00 9.97 1.21
CA ALA A 22 -8.32 9.56 1.70
C ALA A 22 -8.23 8.35 2.65
N PHE A 23 -7.37 7.38 2.34
CA PHE A 23 -7.16 6.22 3.22
C PHE A 23 -6.49 6.61 4.53
N LEU A 24 -5.42 7.41 4.50
CA LEU A 24 -4.73 7.83 5.72
C LEU A 24 -5.61 8.68 6.63
N ASP A 25 -6.43 9.54 6.04
CA ASP A 25 -7.40 10.35 6.78
C ASP A 25 -8.44 9.47 7.49
N ALA A 26 -8.96 8.44 6.81
CA ALA A 26 -9.87 7.47 7.42
C ALA A 26 -9.20 6.65 8.53
N LEU A 27 -7.95 6.23 8.32
CA LEU A 27 -7.15 5.47 9.29
C LEU A 27 -6.85 6.31 10.54
N ALA A 28 -6.41 7.56 10.37
CA ALA A 28 -6.08 8.47 11.47
C ALA A 28 -7.29 8.82 12.34
N ARG A 29 -8.49 8.80 11.77
CA ARG A 29 -9.75 9.05 12.49
C ARG A 29 -10.33 7.80 13.17
N GLY A 30 -9.69 6.64 13.01
CA GLY A 30 -10.21 5.36 13.51
C GLY A 30 -11.54 4.94 12.88
N ARG A 31 -11.88 5.47 11.70
CA ARG A 31 -13.14 5.21 10.99
C ARG A 31 -12.88 4.56 9.63
N LEU A 32 -12.17 3.44 9.64
CA LEU A 32 -11.94 2.68 8.42
C LEU A 32 -13.24 1.97 8.02
N HIS A 33 -13.70 2.17 6.78
CA HIS A 33 -14.78 1.36 6.22
C HIS A 33 -14.38 -0.12 6.22
N HIS A 34 -15.38 -0.99 6.40
CA HIS A 34 -15.17 -2.46 6.44
C HIS A 34 -14.59 -3.03 5.14
N ALA A 35 -14.71 -2.30 4.02
CA ALA A 35 -14.12 -2.64 2.75
C ALA A 35 -13.75 -1.37 1.96
N TRP A 36 -12.75 -1.50 1.09
CA TRP A 36 -12.36 -0.47 0.12
C TRP A 36 -12.45 -1.05 -1.30
N LEU A 37 -13.21 -0.40 -2.17
CA LEU A 37 -13.31 -0.77 -3.59
C LEU A 37 -12.44 0.17 -4.42
N LEU A 38 -11.39 -0.37 -5.05
CA LEU A 38 -10.49 0.39 -5.92
C LEU A 38 -10.95 0.23 -7.38
N VAL A 39 -11.36 1.34 -8.00
CA VAL A 39 -11.87 1.36 -9.38
C VAL A 39 -10.99 2.26 -10.26
N GLY A 40 -10.77 1.85 -11.51
CA GLY A 40 -10.01 2.60 -12.49
C GLY A 40 -9.46 1.73 -13.61
N PRO A 41 -8.81 2.34 -14.64
CA PRO A 41 -8.26 1.63 -15.79
C PRO A 41 -7.29 0.50 -15.41
N GLU A 42 -7.14 -0.48 -16.29
CA GLU A 42 -6.10 -1.49 -16.16
C GLU A 42 -4.71 -0.83 -16.13
N GLY A 43 -3.78 -1.40 -15.35
CA GLY A 43 -2.40 -0.90 -15.27
C GLY A 43 -2.17 0.34 -14.39
N VAL A 44 -3.21 1.04 -13.90
CA VAL A 44 -3.04 2.27 -13.07
C VAL A 44 -2.44 2.04 -11.67
N GLY A 45 -2.12 0.80 -11.29
CA GLY A 45 -1.48 0.49 -10.00
C GLY A 45 -2.44 0.24 -8.84
N LYS A 46 -3.72 -0.09 -9.09
CA LYS A 46 -4.72 -0.40 -8.04
C LYS A 46 -4.25 -1.48 -7.06
N ALA A 47 -3.66 -2.57 -7.55
CA ALA A 47 -3.14 -3.64 -6.71
C ALA A 47 -1.96 -3.16 -5.83
N THR A 48 -1.07 -2.35 -6.39
CA THR A 48 0.05 -1.74 -5.66
C THR A 48 -0.46 -0.83 -4.54
N LEU A 49 -1.48 -0.01 -4.82
CA LEU A 49 -2.14 0.82 -3.82
C LEU A 49 -2.72 -0.03 -2.68
N ALA A 50 -3.42 -1.12 -2.99
CA ALA A 50 -3.97 -2.02 -1.97
C ALA A 50 -2.89 -2.59 -1.05
N TYR A 51 -1.75 -3.03 -1.59
CA TYR A 51 -0.63 -3.52 -0.76
C TYR A 51 0.00 -2.40 0.09
N ARG A 52 0.10 -1.19 -0.43
CA ARG A 52 0.58 -0.02 0.35
C ARG A 52 -0.37 0.30 1.51
N MET A 53 -1.68 0.31 1.26
CA MET A 53 -2.71 0.46 2.29
C MET A 53 -2.61 -0.63 3.35
N ALA A 54 -2.48 -1.90 2.94
CA ALA A 54 -2.37 -3.04 3.84
C ALA A 54 -1.13 -2.93 4.76
N ARG A 55 0.06 -2.63 4.22
CA ARG A 55 1.28 -2.46 5.03
C ARG A 55 1.09 -1.38 6.11
N ARG A 56 0.52 -0.23 5.75
CA ARG A 56 0.27 0.87 6.68
C ARG A 56 -0.80 0.52 7.72
N LEU A 57 -1.87 -0.17 7.32
CA LEU A 57 -2.92 -0.65 8.21
C LEU A 57 -2.38 -1.63 9.26
N LEU A 58 -1.47 -2.50 8.84
CA LEU A 58 -0.85 -3.54 9.66
C LEU A 58 0.32 -3.03 10.50
N GLY A 59 0.59 -1.73 10.49
CA GLY A 59 1.57 -1.10 11.38
C GLY A 59 3.00 -1.08 10.86
N ALA A 60 3.23 -1.32 9.56
CA ALA A 60 4.56 -1.15 8.98
C ALA A 60 5.07 0.28 9.20
N ARG A 61 6.35 0.41 9.59
CA ARG A 61 7.00 1.71 9.81
C ARG A 61 6.88 2.61 8.56
N PRO A 62 6.41 3.86 8.69
CA PRO A 62 6.35 4.80 7.58
C PRO A 62 7.72 5.05 6.94
N ASP A 63 7.75 5.21 5.63
CA ASP A 63 8.92 5.64 4.85
C ASP A 63 8.49 6.71 3.83
N PRO A 64 8.63 8.00 4.16
CA PRO A 64 8.21 9.11 3.30
C PRO A 64 8.92 9.16 1.94
N SER A 65 10.09 8.52 1.80
CA SER A 65 10.80 8.43 0.52
C SER A 65 10.02 7.62 -0.52
N GLN A 66 9.06 6.82 -0.09
CA GLN A 66 8.18 5.99 -0.92
C GLN A 66 6.78 6.61 -1.07
N GLY A 67 6.62 7.91 -0.82
CA GLY A 67 5.34 8.63 -0.92
C GLY A 67 4.47 8.53 0.33
N LEU A 68 3.20 8.94 0.22
CA LEU A 68 2.35 9.21 1.38
C LEU A 68 1.99 7.94 2.18
N LEU A 69 1.70 6.84 1.49
CA LEU A 69 1.55 5.50 2.09
C LEU A 69 2.85 4.70 2.15
N GLY A 70 4.00 5.35 1.95
CA GLY A 70 5.29 4.70 1.95
C GLY A 70 5.56 3.95 3.26
N ALA A 71 6.07 2.73 3.13
CA ALA A 71 6.42 1.85 4.24
C ALA A 71 7.82 1.29 4.02
N ALA A 72 8.61 1.19 5.09
CA ALA A 72 9.99 0.72 4.99
C ALA A 72 10.03 -0.73 4.47
N PRO A 73 10.75 -1.04 3.38
CA PRO A 73 10.88 -2.41 2.88
C PRO A 73 11.54 -3.37 3.87
N SER A 74 12.38 -2.83 4.76
CA SER A 74 13.06 -3.56 5.83
C SER A 74 12.21 -3.76 7.08
N ASP A 75 10.95 -3.30 7.10
CA ASP A 75 10.04 -3.57 8.20
C ASP A 75 9.57 -5.03 8.20
N VAL A 76 9.31 -5.59 9.37
CA VAL A 76 8.83 -6.99 9.49
C VAL A 76 7.48 -7.19 8.83
N VAL A 77 6.56 -6.24 8.98
CA VAL A 77 5.21 -6.28 8.38
C VAL A 77 5.32 -6.23 6.86
N SER A 78 6.17 -5.33 6.33
CA SER A 78 6.44 -5.23 4.89
C SER A 78 6.93 -6.55 4.30
N ARG A 79 7.89 -7.22 4.98
CA ARG A 79 8.38 -8.54 4.57
C ARG A 79 7.32 -9.63 4.66
N GLN A 80 6.51 -9.64 5.71
CA GLN A 80 5.43 -10.61 5.88
C GLN A 80 4.34 -10.47 4.81
N VAL A 81 3.96 -9.23 4.48
CA VAL A 81 3.02 -8.94 3.37
C VAL A 81 3.58 -9.42 2.04
N ALA A 82 4.87 -9.16 1.75
CA ALA A 82 5.52 -9.66 0.54
C ALA A 82 5.54 -11.20 0.47
N ALA A 83 5.86 -11.84 1.60
CA ALA A 83 5.91 -13.31 1.71
C ALA A 83 4.52 -13.99 1.68
N ARG A 84 3.41 -13.25 1.86
CA ARG A 84 2.06 -13.80 2.17
C ARG A 84 2.05 -14.60 3.47
N SER A 85 2.80 -14.13 4.46
CA SER A 85 2.91 -14.74 5.79
C SER A 85 2.44 -13.80 6.90
N HIS A 86 1.73 -12.75 6.54
CA HIS A 86 1.05 -11.90 7.51
C HIS A 86 -0.16 -12.66 8.09
N PRO A 87 -0.38 -12.66 9.42
CA PRO A 87 -1.53 -13.30 10.06
C PRO A 87 -2.87 -12.66 9.68
#